data_AF-A0A9P7A764-F1
#
_entry.id   AF-A0A9P7A764-F1
#
_cell.length_a   1.000
_cell.length_b   1.000
_cell.length_c   1.000
_cell.angle_alpha   90.00
_cell.angle_beta   90.00
_cell.angle_gamma   90.00
#
_symmetry.space_group_name_H-M   'P 1'
#
loop_
_entity.id
_entity.type
_entity.pdbx_description
1 polymer ?
#
loop_
_entity_poly.entity_id
_entity_poly.type
_entity_poly.pdbx_seq_one_letter_code
_entity_poly.pdbx_strand_id
1 'polypeptide(L)'
;MPLAIDLLNPSAEHERKQHKLKRLVQSPNSYFMDVKCPGCFAITTVFSHAQSVVLCGSCASVLCQPTGGKARLTEGSSFRRKN
;
A
#
# COMPACT_ATOMS: atom_id res chain seq x y z
N MET A 1 9.75 -32.15 11.13
CA MET A 1 10.40 -30.82 11.07
C MET A 1 11.57 -30.94 10.11
N PRO A 2 11.77 -30.02 9.16
CA PRO A 2 12.97 -30.07 8.32
C PRO A 2 14.21 -29.99 9.21
N LEU A 3 15.16 -30.90 9.00
CA LEU A 3 16.38 -31.03 9.81
C LEU A 3 17.36 -29.84 9.60
N ALA A 4 17.17 -29.07 8.52
CA ALA A 4 17.93 -27.87 8.22
C ALA A 4 17.03 -26.81 7.54
N ILE A 5 17.19 -25.54 7.93
CA ILE A 5 16.54 -24.38 7.30
C ILE A 5 17.65 -23.55 6.68
N ASP A 6 17.52 -23.17 5.41
CA ASP A 6 18.44 -22.22 4.78
C ASP A 6 18.12 -20.80 5.27
N LEU A 7 19.00 -20.22 6.10
CA LEU A 7 18.86 -18.87 6.61
C LEU A 7 19.39 -17.79 5.64
N LEU A 8 20.31 -18.14 4.73
CA LEU A 8 20.88 -17.17 3.79
C LEU A 8 19.91 -16.90 2.63
N ASN A 9 19.20 -17.93 2.17
CA ASN A 9 18.28 -17.83 1.04
C ASN A 9 16.86 -18.31 1.41
N PRO A 10 16.15 -17.58 2.29
CA PRO A 10 14.78 -17.92 2.63
C PRO A 10 13.86 -17.83 1.40
N SER A 11 12.82 -18.67 1.35
CA SER A 11 11.84 -18.58 0.26
C SER A 11 11.03 -17.27 0.34
N ALA A 12 10.58 -16.78 -0.81
CA ALA A 12 9.75 -15.56 -0.88
C ALA A 12 8.46 -15.66 -0.05
N GLU A 13 7.90 -16.87 0.11
CA GLU A 13 6.73 -17.09 0.95
C GLU A 13 7.06 -16.92 2.44
N HIS A 14 8.24 -17.39 2.88
CA HIS A 14 8.70 -17.22 4.25
C HIS A 14 8.93 -15.73 4.57
N GLU A 15 9.59 -14.98 3.69
CA GLU A 15 9.83 -13.54 3.89
C GLU A 15 8.54 -12.71 3.91
N ARG A 16 7.54 -13.08 3.10
CA ARG A 16 6.22 -12.41 3.07
C ARG A 16 5.43 -12.60 4.37
N LYS A 17 5.59 -13.75 5.04
CA LYS A 17 4.95 -14.04 6.34
C LYS A 17 5.64 -13.35 7.51
N GLN A 18 6.93 -13.04 7.39
CA GLN A 18 7.68 -12.37 8.43
C GLN A 18 7.25 -10.90 8.62
N HIS A 19 7.34 -10.44 9.86
CA HIS A 19 7.18 -9.02 10.18
C HIS A 19 8.24 -8.19 9.43
N LYS A 20 7.90 -6.98 8.99
CA LYS A 20 8.77 -6.12 8.16
C LYS A 20 10.20 -5.90 8.71
N LEU A 21 10.36 -5.91 10.03
CA LEU A 21 11.66 -5.75 10.72
C LEU A 21 12.44 -7.05 10.92
N LYS A 22 11.78 -8.21 10.72
CA LYS A 22 12.34 -9.56 10.94
C LYS A 22 12.67 -10.30 9.63
N ARG A 23 12.55 -9.62 8.50
CA ARG A 23 13.02 -10.13 7.20
C ARG A 23 14.54 -10.16 7.17
N LEU A 24 15.12 -10.96 6.27
CA LEU A 24 16.57 -11.00 6.05
C LEU A 24 17.10 -9.58 5.79
N VAL A 25 16.42 -8.84 4.93
CA VAL A 25 16.60 -7.40 4.73
C VAL A 25 15.28 -6.68 4.99
N GLN A 26 15.31 -5.67 5.84
CA GLN A 26 14.11 -4.92 6.22
C GLN A 26 13.56 -4.13 5.03
N SER A 27 12.26 -4.20 4.82
CA SER A 27 11.58 -3.48 3.74
C SER A 27 10.17 -3.05 4.16
N PRO A 28 9.68 -1.88 3.70
CA PRO A 28 8.35 -1.41 4.03
C PRO A 28 7.25 -2.29 3.38
N ASN A 29 6.09 -2.36 4.04
CA ASN A 29 4.87 -2.96 3.47
C ASN A 29 3.98 -1.92 2.75
N SER A 30 4.31 -0.64 2.91
CA SER A 30 3.60 0.47 2.30
C SER A 30 4.03 0.69 0.84
N TYR A 31 3.23 1.44 0.10
CA TYR A 31 3.45 1.75 -1.30
C TYR A 31 2.69 3.01 -1.68
N PHE A 32 3.09 3.63 -2.79
CA PHE A 32 2.31 4.66 -3.44
C PHE A 32 1.39 4.04 -4.49
N MET A 33 0.24 4.67 -4.70
CA MET A 33 -0.72 4.28 -5.72
C MET A 33 -1.25 5.50 -6.45
N ASP A 34 -1.56 5.31 -7.72
CA ASP A 34 -2.27 6.26 -8.55
C ASP A 34 -3.76 5.99 -8.41
N VAL A 35 -4.50 6.92 -7.81
CA VAL A 35 -5.95 6.84 -7.62
C VAL A 35 -6.63 7.71 -8.67
N LYS A 36 -7.51 7.09 -9.45
CA LYS A 36 -8.37 7.74 -10.43
C LYS A 36 -9.68 8.17 -9.76
N CYS A 37 -9.97 9.45 -9.81
CA CYS A 37 -11.22 10.01 -9.28
C CYS A 37 -12.42 9.59 -10.15
N PRO A 38 -13.56 9.17 -9.56
CA PRO A 38 -14.75 8.78 -10.32
C PRO A 38 -15.42 9.94 -11.07
N GLY A 39 -15.30 11.17 -10.58
CA GLY A 39 -15.96 12.35 -11.18
C GLY A 39 -15.13 13.03 -12.25
N CYS A 40 -13.91 13.47 -11.88
CA CYS A 40 -13.08 14.31 -12.73
C CYS A 40 -12.00 13.55 -13.53
N PHE A 41 -11.93 12.21 -13.39
CA PHE A 41 -10.97 11.31 -14.04
C PHE A 41 -9.48 11.63 -13.88
N ALA A 42 -9.15 12.67 -13.13
CA ALA A 42 -7.80 13.03 -12.75
C ALA A 42 -7.17 11.92 -11.91
N ILE A 43 -5.86 11.71 -12.12
CA ILE A 43 -5.05 10.72 -11.44
C ILE A 43 -4.23 11.44 -10.38
N THR A 44 -4.32 10.97 -9.14
CA THR A 44 -3.64 11.58 -7.99
C THR A 44 -2.82 10.51 -7.27
N THR A 45 -1.59 10.84 -6.90
CA THR A 45 -0.72 9.92 -6.15
C THR A 45 -1.09 9.93 -4.68
N VAL A 46 -1.40 8.76 -4.14
CA VAL A 46 -1.82 8.57 -2.75
C VAL A 46 -0.92 7.53 -2.08
N PHE A 47 -0.55 7.78 -0.82
CA PHE A 47 0.18 6.81 -0.01
C PHE A 47 -0.76 5.77 0.61
N SER A 48 -0.37 4.50 0.64
CA SER A 48 -1.27 3.41 1.07
C SER A 48 -1.69 3.45 2.53
N HIS A 49 -0.93 4.11 3.40
CA HIS A 49 -1.25 4.29 4.82
C HIS A 49 -1.37 5.79 5.14
N ALA A 50 -2.03 6.55 4.27
CA ALA A 50 -2.24 7.99 4.48
C ALA A 50 -2.96 8.26 5.82
N GLN A 51 -2.38 9.15 6.62
CA GLN A 51 -2.94 9.58 7.92
C GLN A 51 -3.92 10.75 7.79
N SER A 52 -3.84 11.50 6.69
CA SER A 52 -4.75 12.60 6.37
C SER A 52 -5.81 12.14 5.37
N VAL A 53 -6.94 12.86 5.36
CA VAL A 53 -7.91 12.77 4.27
C VAL A 53 -7.25 13.33 3.01
N VAL A 54 -7.27 12.57 1.91
CA VAL A 54 -6.67 13.01 0.65
C VAL A 54 -7.77 13.47 -0.29
N LEU A 55 -7.63 14.70 -0.79
CA LEU A 55 -8.54 15.32 -1.73
C LEU A 55 -8.02 15.21 -3.15
N CYS A 56 -8.91 15.14 -4.12
CA CYS A 56 -8.57 15.24 -5.53
C CYS A 56 -8.14 16.68 -5.87
N GLY A 57 -7.03 16.83 -6.58
CA GLY A 57 -6.48 18.16 -6.91
C GLY A 57 -7.37 19.02 -7.82
N SER A 58 -8.26 18.41 -8.60
CA SER A 58 -9.12 19.12 -9.56
C SER A 58 -10.56 19.31 -9.10
N CYS A 59 -11.16 18.30 -8.47
CA CYS A 59 -12.57 18.35 -8.06
C CYS A 59 -12.79 18.40 -6.54
N ALA A 60 -11.72 18.49 -5.73
CA ALA A 60 -11.75 18.56 -4.27
C ALA A 60 -12.55 17.44 -3.57
N SER A 61 -12.92 16.39 -4.30
CA SER A 61 -13.59 15.22 -3.75
C SER A 61 -12.64 14.41 -2.89
N VAL A 62 -13.18 13.77 -1.86
CA VAL A 62 -12.40 12.88 -0.99
C VAL A 62 -12.04 11.62 -1.79
N LEU A 63 -10.75 11.31 -1.89
CA LEU A 63 -10.23 10.09 -2.54
C LEU A 63 -10.00 8.97 -1.54
N CYS A 64 -9.51 9.30 -0.34
CA CYS A 64 -9.35 8.32 0.73
C CYS A 64 -9.51 8.94 2.12
N GLN A 65 -9.94 8.11 3.06
CA GLN A 65 -10.03 8.41 4.48
C GLN A 65 -8.96 7.63 5.26
N PRO A 66 -8.34 8.25 6.28
CA PRO A 66 -7.36 7.56 7.11
C PRO A 66 -8.01 6.48 7.97
N THR A 67 -7.28 5.41 8.20
CA THR A 67 -7.65 4.34 9.15
C THR A 67 -6.43 4.01 10.01
N GLY A 68 -6.57 3.05 10.94
CA GLY A 68 -5.41 2.55 11.72
C GLY A 68 -4.38 1.77 10.89
N GLY A 69 -4.66 1.47 9.61
CA GLY A 69 -3.78 0.72 8.72
C GLY A 69 -3.77 1.29 7.31
N LYS A 70 -4.22 0.50 6.34
CA LYS A 70 -4.36 0.99 4.95
C LYS A 70 -5.51 1.99 4.85
N ALA A 71 -5.29 3.10 4.18
CA ALA A 71 -6.33 4.11 3.95
C ALA A 71 -7.52 3.49 3.19
N ARG A 72 -8.73 3.92 3.54
CA ARG A 72 -9.97 3.48 2.88
C ARG A 72 -10.21 4.37 1.67
N LEU A 73 -10.23 3.79 0.47
CA LEU A 73 -10.57 4.52 -0.76
C LEU A 73 -12.09 4.79 -0.81
N THR A 74 -12.46 5.91 -1.41
CA THR A 74 -13.86 6.26 -1.68
C THR A 74 -14.46 5.30 -2.71
N GLU A 75 -15.73 4.96 -2.53
CA GLU A 75 -16.47 4.09 -3.45
C GLU A 75 -16.41 4.62 -4.89
N GLY A 76 -16.21 3.72 -5.86
CA GLY A 76 -16.04 4.08 -7.27
C GLY A 76 -14.64 4.58 -7.67
N SER A 77 -13.72 4.79 -6.71
CA SER A 77 -12.34 5.15 -7.04
C SER A 77 -11.56 3.92 -7.48
N SER A 78 -10.86 4.01 -8.62
CA SER A 78 -9.96 2.97 -9.11
C SER A 78 -8.52 3.29 -8.73
N PHE A 79 -7.70 2.29 -8.42
CA PHE A 79 -6.29 2.53 -8.10
C PHE A 79 -5.35 1.57 -8.82
N ARG A 80 -4.13 2.06 -9.11
CA ARG A 80 -3.00 1.28 -9.60
C ARG A 80 -1.82 1.46 -8.64
N ARG A 81 -1.20 0.38 -8.21
CA ARG A 81 0.05 0.47 -7.43
C ARG A 81 1.19 1.00 -8.31
N LYS A 82 1.92 1.99 -7.81
CA LYS A 82 3.17 2.45 -8.44
C LYS A 82 4.31 1.50 -8.10
N ASN A 83 5.14 1.21 -9.12
CA ASN A 83 6.39 0.46 -8.95
C ASN A 83 7.47 1.37 -8.42
#